data_AF-A0A291QBA3-F1
#
_entry.id   AF-A0A291QBA3-F1
#
_cell.length_a   1.000
_cell.length_b   1.000
_cell.length_c   1.000
_cell.angle_alpha   90.00
_cell.angle_beta   90.00
_cell.angle_gamma   90.00
#
_symmetry.space_group_name_H-M   'P 1'
#
loop_
_entity.id
_entity.type
_entity.pdbx_description
1 polymer ?
#
loop_
_entity_poly.entity_id
_entity_poly.type
_entity_poly.pdbx_seq_one_letter_code
_entity_poly.pdbx_strand_id
1 'polypeptide(L)' 'MTVKPAPAGECPQCWQHAHDKSIHRRLKPREDCPQCVDHMNNGHPSLVPKKPSRWW' A
#
# COMPACT_ATOMS: atom_id res chain seq x y z
N MET A 1 -9.84 4.94 -15.03
CA MET A 1 -8.81 5.22 -14.01
C MET A 1 -7.87 4.03 -13.98
N THR A 2 -6.67 4.16 -14.54
CA THR A 2 -5.70 3.07 -14.58
C THR A 2 -5.05 2.97 -13.21
N VAL A 3 -5.63 2.15 -12.32
CA VAL A 3 -5.02 1.84 -11.03
C VAL A 3 -3.73 1.07 -11.34
N LYS A 4 -2.56 1.66 -11.08
CA LYS A 4 -1.30 0.93 -11.21
C LYS A 4 -1.41 -0.29 -10.30
N PRO A 5 -1.27 -1.52 -10.83
CA PRO A 5 -1.29 -2.70 -9.99
C PRO A 5 -0.13 -2.60 -9.00
N ALA A 6 -0.38 -2.93 -7.73
CA ALA A 6 0.69 -2.99 -6.75
C ALA A 6 1.74 -4.02 -7.18
N PRO A 7 3.03 -3.74 -7.01
CA PRO A 7 4.08 -4.69 -7.34
C PRO A 7 3.97 -5.93 -6.44
N ALA A 8 4.53 -7.04 -6.93
CA ALA A 8 4.43 -8.32 -6.24
C ALA A 8 5.18 -8.25 -4.90
N GLY A 9 4.49 -8.57 -3.81
CA GLY A 9 4.98 -8.42 -2.45
C GLY A 9 4.51 -7.18 -1.70
N GLU A 10 3.78 -6.27 -2.36
CA GLU A 10 3.18 -5.11 -1.72
C GLU A 10 1.67 -5.27 -1.53
N CYS A 11 1.11 -4.49 -0.61
CA CYS A 11 -0.32 -4.45 -0.36
C CYS A 11 -1.00 -3.54 -1.40
N PRO A 12 -2.01 -4.04 -2.15
CA PRO A 12 -2.71 -3.25 -3.15
C PRO A 12 -3.44 -2.04 -2.54
N GLN A 13 -3.95 -2.18 -1.32
CA GLN A 13 -4.61 -1.09 -0.61
C GLN A 13 -3.62 0.02 -0.21
N CYS A 14 -2.45 -0.34 0.33
CA CYS A 14 -1.41 0.64 0.68
C CYS A 14 -0.91 1.37 -0.57
N TRP A 15 -0.70 0.63 -1.66
CA TRP A 15 -0.27 1.20 -2.93
C TRP A 15 -1.29 2.18 -3.50
N GLN A 16 -2.58 1.81 -3.49
CA GLN A 16 -3.65 2.69 -3.94
C GLN A 16 -3.75 3.94 -3.04
N HIS A 17 -3.64 3.78 -1.72
CA HIS A 17 -3.67 4.87 -0.75
C HIS A 17 -2.50 5.84 -0.99
N ALA A 18 -1.30 5.34 -1.24
CA ALA A 18 -0.12 6.17 -1.55
C ALA A 18 -0.29 6.99 -2.85
N HIS A 19 -1.00 6.45 -3.84
CA HIS A 19 -1.27 7.13 -5.10
C HIS A 19 -2.47 8.08 -5.03
N ASP A 20 -3.42 7.85 -4.14
CA ASP A 20 -4.59 8.71 -3.95
C ASP A 20 -4.31 9.82 -2.94
N LYS A 21 -3.78 10.93 -3.48
CA LYS A 21 -3.49 12.15 -2.71
C LYS A 21 -4.74 12.81 -2.12
N SER A 22 -5.95 12.45 -2.58
CA SER A 22 -7.19 13.02 -2.05
C SER A 22 -7.46 12.58 -0.61
N ILE A 23 -6.98 11.38 -0.23
CA ILE A 23 -7.12 10.83 1.11
C ILE A 23 -6.29 11.64 2.11
N HIS A 24 -5.11 12.11 1.68
CA HIS A 24 -4.24 12.98 2.46
C HIS A 24 -4.59 14.46 2.38
N ARG A 25 -5.65 14.84 1.65
CA ARG A 25 -6.05 16.24 1.52
C ARG A 25 -6.41 16.90 2.87
N ARG A 26 -6.88 16.10 3.83
CA ARG A 26 -7.26 16.55 5.18
C ARG A 26 -6.15 16.43 6.22
N LEU A 27 -5.07 15.73 5.89
CA LEU A 27 -3.92 15.56 6.78
C LEU A 27 -3.10 16.86 6.81
N LYS A 28 -2.57 17.22 7.98
CA LYS A 28 -1.69 18.38 8.09
C LYS A 28 -0.34 18.10 7.41
N PRO A 29 0.40 19.15 7.02
CA PRO A 29 1.76 18.96 6.56
C PRO A 29 2.58 18.19 7.59
N ARG A 30 3.22 17.09 7.18
CA ARG A 30 4.04 16.19 8.03
C ARG A 30 3.26 15.34 9.03
N GLU A 31 1.94 15.19 8.86
CA GLU A 31 1.15 14.25 9.65
C GLU A 31 1.16 12.87 8.97
N ASP A 32 1.58 11.84 9.71
CA ASP A 32 1.54 10.46 9.22
C ASP A 32 0.11 9.93 9.22
N CYS A 33 -0.30 9.31 8.11
CA CYS A 33 -1.62 8.70 8.01
C CYS A 33 -1.71 7.50 8.98
N PRO A 34 -2.66 7.49 9.93
CA PRO A 34 -2.77 6.42 10.91
C PRO A 34 -3.03 5.07 10.26
N GLN A 35 -3.73 5.00 9.12
CA GLN A 35 -3.93 3.75 8.38
C GLN A 35 -2.61 3.20 7.79
N CYS A 36 -1.73 4.08 7.30
CA CYS A 36 -0.43 3.66 6.76
C CYS A 36 0.48 3.15 7.88
N VAL A 37 0.49 3.84 9.02
CA VAL A 37 1.27 3.45 10.20
C VAL A 37 0.74 2.14 10.79
N ASP A 38 -0.58 2.00 10.90
CA ASP A 38 -1.24 0.77 11.34
C ASP A 38 -0.87 -0.41 10.46
N HIS A 39 -0.99 -0.28 9.13
CA HIS A 39 -0.60 -1.33 8.20
C HIS A 39 0.90 -1.67 8.25
N MET A 40 1.76 -0.69 8.52
CA MET A 40 3.20 -0.94 8.69
C MET A 40 3.51 -1.73 9.96
N ASN A 41 2.77 -1.49 11.05
CA ASN A 41 3.00 -2.12 12.35
C ASN A 41 2.27 -3.47 12.51
N ASN A 42 1.02 -3.56 12.03
CA ASN A 42 0.15 -4.73 12.17
C ASN A 42 0.19 -5.65 10.96
N GLY A 43 0.81 -5.21 9.86
CA GLY A 43 0.90 -5.96 8.62
C GLY A 43 -0.34 -5.80 7.75
N HIS A 44 -0.33 -6.53 6.63
CA HIS A 44 -1.32 -6.37 5.57
C HIS A 44 -2.22 -7.61 5.48
N PRO A 45 -3.55 -7.45 5.34
CA PRO A 45 -4.46 -8.57 5.21
C PRO A 45 -4.30 -9.32 3.88
N SER A 46 -3.84 -8.62 2.83
CA SER A 46 -3.54 -9.21 1.53
C SER A 46 -2.30 -8.55 0.92
N LEU A 47 -1.38 -9.39 0.44
CA LEU A 47 -0.21 -8.98 -0.33
C LEU A 47 -0.34 -9.55 -1.73
N VAL A 48 0.08 -8.78 -2.74
CA VAL A 48 0.15 -9.31 -4.10
C VAL A 48 1.14 -10.49 -4.07
N PRO A 49 0.73 -11.70 -4.44
CA PRO A 49 1.59 -12.87 -4.37
C PRO A 49 2.84 -12.64 -5.23
N LYS A 50 4.01 -12.74 -4.60
CA LYS A 50 5.28 -12.78 -5.34
C LYS A 50 5.25 -14.02 -6.22
N LYS A 51 5.61 -13.89 -7.50
CA LYS A 51 5.82 -15.07 -8.36
C LYS A 51 6.79 -15.98 -7.60
N PRO A 52 6.42 -17.25 -7.32
CA PRO A 52 7.35 -18.15 -6.66
C PRO A 52 8.60 -18.21 -7.52
N SER A 53 9.74 -17.95 -6.90
CA SER A 53 11.05 -18.03 -7.53
C SER A 53 11.26 -19.48 -7.92
N ARG A 54 10.92 -19.82 -9.17
CA ARG A 54 10.94 -21.18 -9.70
C ARG A 54 12.36 -21.49 -10.14
N TRP A 55 13.24 -21.67 -9.16
CA TRP A 55 14.59 -22.21 -9.36
C TRP A 55 14.60 -23.55 -8.62
N TRP A 56 14.33 -24.61 -9.39
CA TRP A 56 14.67 -26.00 -9.08
C TRP A 56 15.86 -26.37 -9.96
#